data_AF-A0AAV0WWV8-F1
#
_entry.id   AF-A0AAV0WWV8-F1
#
_cell.length_a   1.000
_cell.length_b   1.000
_cell.length_c   1.000
_cell.angle_alpha   90.00
_cell.angle_beta   90.00
_cell.angle_gamma   90.00
#
_symmetry.space_group_name_H-M   'P 1'
#
loop_
_entity.id
_entity.type
_entity.pdbx_description
1 polymer ?
#
loop_
_entity_poly.entity_id
_entity_poly.type
_entity_poly.pdbx_seq_one_letter_code
_entity_poly.pdbx_strand_id
1 'polypeptide(L)'
;MYPDLTLPPEPIITRWGTWLSAVLYYSNNFEKIRNVVLNLDPEATIAIKKTVELIDSKNLQNNLAFISTNFGFLVDTISKLETSKMPLTESLEIVDNAIKQLERVPGEIGVLTNSKLKNVLEKNTGFNTVMSIRDILLNKTPNNKYSEIEYTPKEIMCMKYAPVTSVDVERSFSRYKAMLRPNHRHFTFENFKLYVVSNCFPHEDYDESE
;
A
#
# COMPACT_ATOMS: atom_id res chain seq x y z
N MET A 1 12.96 -26.39 -19.84
CA MET A 1 12.23 -25.10 -19.87
C MET A 1 10.83 -25.31 -19.32
N TYR A 2 10.17 -24.24 -18.84
CA TYR A 2 8.85 -24.30 -18.22
C TYR A 2 7.88 -23.38 -18.99
N PRO A 3 7.23 -23.86 -20.06
CA PRO A 3 6.41 -22.99 -20.93
C PRO A 3 5.14 -22.50 -20.24
N ASP A 4 4.59 -23.30 -19.32
CA ASP A 4 3.34 -23.00 -18.58
C ASP A 4 3.55 -22.08 -17.36
N LEU A 5 4.78 -21.59 -17.16
CA LEU A 5 5.11 -20.67 -16.07
C LEU A 5 4.86 -19.23 -16.52
N THR A 6 3.90 -18.57 -15.87
CA THR A 6 3.60 -17.14 -16.08
C THR A 6 4.83 -16.27 -15.86
N LEU A 7 4.95 -15.15 -16.58
CA LEU A 7 6.04 -14.19 -16.37
C LEU A 7 6.03 -13.62 -14.94
N PRO A 8 7.21 -13.25 -14.39
CA PRO A 8 7.28 -12.51 -13.14
C PRO A 8 6.53 -11.17 -13.23
N PRO A 9 5.88 -10.70 -12.16
CA PRO A 9 5.30 -9.36 -12.13
C PRO A 9 6.41 -8.30 -12.17
N GLU A 10 6.16 -7.19 -12.87
CA GLU A 10 7.13 -6.10 -13.01
C GLU A 10 7.23 -5.28 -11.71
N PRO A 11 8.43 -5.17 -11.10
CA PRO A 11 8.61 -4.42 -9.85
C PRO A 11 8.72 -2.91 -10.10
N ILE A 12 7.63 -2.18 -9.89
CA ILE A 12 7.56 -0.73 -10.03
C ILE A 12 8.15 -0.05 -8.78
N ILE A 13 9.21 0.75 -8.96
CA ILE A 13 10.00 1.38 -7.88
C ILE A 13 9.13 2.24 -6.92
N THR A 14 8.08 2.89 -7.42
CA THR A 14 7.16 3.68 -6.56
C THR A 14 6.11 2.85 -5.84
N ARG A 15 5.84 1.60 -6.28
CA ARG A 15 4.75 0.75 -5.77
C ARG A 15 5.28 -0.54 -5.15
N TRP A 16 5.72 -0.44 -3.90
CA TRP A 16 6.35 -1.50 -3.11
C TRP A 16 5.58 -2.84 -3.07
N GLY A 17 4.25 -2.82 -3.19
CA GLY A 17 3.43 -4.04 -3.32
C GLY A 17 3.79 -4.88 -4.56
N THR A 18 4.17 -4.25 -5.68
CA THR A 18 4.62 -4.96 -6.89
C THR A 18 6.00 -5.60 -6.70
N TRP A 19 6.91 -4.94 -5.96
CA TRP A 19 8.21 -5.49 -5.61
C TRP A 19 8.09 -6.70 -4.67
N LEU A 20 7.22 -6.62 -3.66
CA LEU A 20 6.92 -7.76 -2.79
C LEU A 20 6.23 -8.89 -3.57
N SER A 21 5.34 -8.58 -4.51
CA SER A 21 4.73 -9.58 -5.41
C SER A 21 5.79 -10.30 -6.25
N ALA A 22 6.80 -9.57 -6.75
CA ALA A 22 7.94 -10.18 -7.44
C ALA A 22 8.75 -11.10 -6.51
N VAL A 23 9.04 -10.67 -5.28
CA VAL A 23 9.72 -11.51 -4.27
C VAL A 23 8.94 -12.81 -4.02
N LEU A 24 7.63 -12.74 -3.81
CA LEU A 24 6.79 -13.94 -3.63
C LEU A 24 6.83 -14.86 -4.86
N TYR A 25 6.73 -14.29 -6.07
CA TYR A 25 6.83 -15.06 -7.31
C TYR A 25 8.19 -15.77 -7.46
N TYR A 26 9.29 -15.06 -7.19
CA TYR A 26 10.66 -15.61 -7.27
C TYR A 26 10.90 -16.70 -6.23
N SER A 27 10.40 -16.54 -5.00
CA SER A 27 10.46 -17.58 -3.96
C SER A 27 9.69 -18.84 -4.37
N ASN A 28 8.44 -18.68 -4.81
CA ASN A 28 7.56 -19.80 -5.16
C ASN A 28 8.01 -20.59 -6.40
N ASN A 29 8.87 -20.00 -7.24
CA ASN A 29 9.38 -20.62 -8.48
C ASN A 29 10.91 -20.73 -8.53
N PHE A 30 11.60 -20.56 -7.39
CA PHE A 30 13.06 -20.40 -7.33
C PHE A 30 13.83 -21.45 -8.12
N GLU A 31 13.58 -22.75 -7.89
CA GLU A 31 14.29 -23.83 -8.60
C GLU A 31 13.98 -23.89 -10.10
N LYS A 32 12.77 -23.52 -10.52
CA LYS A 32 12.42 -23.43 -11.96
C LYS A 32 13.22 -22.32 -12.64
N ILE A 33 13.28 -21.16 -11.99
CA ILE A 33 13.98 -19.97 -12.49
C ILE A 33 15.49 -20.21 -12.48
N ARG A 34 16.03 -20.80 -11.41
CA ARG A 34 17.42 -21.24 -11.31
C ARG A 34 17.80 -22.25 -12.38
N ASN A 35 16.96 -23.25 -12.64
CA ASN A 35 17.16 -24.19 -13.75
C ASN A 35 17.21 -23.47 -15.11
N VAL A 36 16.34 -22.48 -15.37
CA VAL A 36 16.39 -21.70 -16.62
C VAL A 36 17.67 -20.86 -16.71
N VAL A 37 18.03 -20.12 -15.65
CA VAL A 37 19.23 -19.26 -15.62
C VAL A 37 20.52 -20.07 -15.84
N LEU A 38 20.63 -21.25 -15.23
CA LEU A 38 21.82 -22.13 -15.36
C LEU A 38 21.90 -22.87 -16.71
N ASN A 39 20.88 -22.77 -17.56
CA ASN A 39 20.93 -23.24 -18.95
C ASN A 39 21.28 -22.11 -19.96
N LEU A 40 21.53 -20.89 -19.49
CA LEU A 40 22.02 -19.78 -20.33
C LEU A 40 23.56 -19.79 -20.37
N ASP A 41 24.14 -19.41 -21.51
CA ASP A 41 25.58 -19.22 -21.66
C ASP A 41 26.05 -18.01 -20.82
N PRO A 42 26.90 -18.20 -19.77
CA PRO A 42 27.38 -17.11 -18.94
C PRO A 42 28.31 -16.13 -19.67
N GLU A 43 29.02 -16.56 -20.71
CA GLU A 43 29.96 -15.69 -21.43
C GLU A 43 29.29 -14.91 -22.58
N ALA A 44 28.06 -15.27 -22.96
CA ALA A 44 27.30 -14.54 -23.98
C ALA A 44 27.01 -13.08 -23.59
N THR A 45 26.75 -12.78 -22.31
CA THR A 45 26.67 -11.39 -21.80
C THR A 45 27.06 -11.25 -20.33
N ILE A 46 27.60 -10.09 -19.96
CA ILE A 46 27.86 -9.68 -18.57
C ILE A 46 26.58 -9.73 -17.70
N ALA A 47 25.41 -9.53 -18.31
CA ALA A 47 24.13 -9.60 -17.59
C ALA A 47 23.84 -11.05 -17.12
N ILE A 48 23.91 -12.02 -18.03
CA ILE A 48 23.67 -13.45 -17.72
C ILE A 48 24.66 -13.91 -16.65
N LYS A 49 25.95 -13.59 -16.80
CA LYS A 49 27.00 -13.92 -15.82
C LYS A 49 26.63 -13.48 -14.40
N LYS A 50 26.21 -12.23 -14.24
CA LYS A 50 25.76 -11.69 -12.94
C LYS A 50 24.46 -12.35 -12.46
N THR A 51 23.53 -12.71 -13.34
CA THR A 51 22.31 -13.44 -12.95
C THR A 51 22.63 -14.85 -12.45
N VAL A 52 23.61 -15.54 -13.04
CA VAL A 52 24.13 -16.84 -12.56
C VAL A 52 24.79 -16.68 -11.19
N GLU A 53 25.70 -15.72 -11.03
CA GLU A 53 26.36 -15.42 -9.74
C GLU A 53 25.35 -15.09 -8.62
N LEU A 54 24.24 -14.40 -8.95
CA LEU A 54 23.18 -14.07 -8.01
C LEU A 54 22.28 -15.25 -7.67
N ILE A 55 21.89 -16.09 -8.65
CA ILE A 55 20.92 -17.19 -8.41
C ILE A 55 21.53 -18.35 -7.64
N ASP A 56 22.85 -18.56 -7.74
CA ASP A 56 23.58 -19.54 -6.93
C ASP A 56 23.96 -19.02 -5.53
N SER A 57 23.69 -17.75 -5.23
CA SER A 57 23.94 -17.18 -3.91
C SER A 57 22.93 -17.68 -2.88
N LYS A 58 23.41 -18.47 -1.90
CA LYS A 58 22.63 -18.85 -0.71
C LYS A 58 22.07 -17.64 0.05
N ASN A 59 22.70 -16.47 -0.06
CA ASN A 59 22.18 -15.23 0.54
C ASN A 59 20.86 -14.82 -0.14
N LEU A 60 20.74 -14.92 -1.47
CA LEU A 60 19.49 -14.64 -2.18
C LEU A 60 18.38 -15.60 -1.75
N GLN A 61 18.65 -16.91 -1.70
CA GLN A 61 17.67 -17.92 -1.27
C GLN A 61 17.17 -17.67 0.16
N ASN A 62 18.09 -17.36 1.09
CA ASN A 62 17.74 -17.03 2.48
C ASN A 62 16.92 -15.73 2.60
N ASN A 63 17.29 -14.69 1.84
CA ASN A 63 16.57 -13.41 1.84
C ASN A 63 15.17 -13.56 1.25
N LEU A 64 15.03 -14.29 0.13
CA LEU A 64 13.74 -14.61 -0.49
C LEU A 64 12.81 -15.31 0.50
N ALA A 65 13.30 -16.36 1.18
CA ALA A 65 12.55 -17.07 2.20
C ALA A 65 12.15 -16.17 3.39
N PHE A 66 13.09 -15.38 3.92
CA PHE A 66 12.84 -14.48 5.05
C PHE A 66 11.80 -13.40 4.70
N ILE A 67 11.97 -12.71 3.57
CA ILE A 67 11.09 -11.61 3.15
C ILE A 67 9.69 -12.15 2.83
N SER A 68 9.59 -13.27 2.12
CA SER A 68 8.29 -13.88 1.79
C SER A 68 7.52 -14.29 3.04
N THR A 69 8.19 -14.90 4.01
CA THR A 69 7.58 -15.36 5.27
C THR A 69 7.13 -14.20 6.16
N ASN A 70 7.95 -13.14 6.27
CA ASN A 70 7.72 -12.07 7.26
C ASN A 70 6.99 -10.84 6.70
N PHE A 71 7.03 -10.62 5.38
CA PHE A 71 6.47 -9.43 4.73
C PHE A 71 5.50 -9.74 3.57
N GLY A 72 5.32 -11.01 3.18
CA GLY A 72 4.41 -11.39 2.09
C GLY A 72 2.97 -10.90 2.29
N PHE A 73 2.47 -10.92 3.53
CA PHE A 73 1.12 -10.45 3.89
C PHE A 73 0.86 -8.97 3.54
N LEU A 74 1.92 -8.16 3.36
CA LEU A 74 1.79 -6.76 2.98
C LEU A 74 1.26 -6.60 1.55
N VAL A 75 1.41 -7.59 0.67
CA VAL A 75 0.82 -7.55 -0.68
C VAL A 75 -0.71 -7.47 -0.58
N ASP A 76 -1.33 -8.42 0.12
CA ASP A 76 -2.79 -8.43 0.32
C ASP A 76 -3.27 -7.23 1.14
N THR A 77 -2.46 -6.77 2.10
CA THR A 77 -2.77 -5.61 2.95
C THR A 77 -2.82 -4.33 2.14
N ILE A 78 -1.80 -4.09 1.30
CA ILE A 78 -1.76 -2.96 0.37
C ILE A 78 -2.93 -3.06 -0.60
N SER A 79 -3.11 -4.19 -1.28
CA SER A 79 -4.18 -4.37 -2.27
C SER A 79 -5.59 -4.13 -1.69
N LYS A 80 -5.85 -4.51 -0.43
CA LYS A 80 -7.11 -4.19 0.27
C LYS A 80 -7.24 -2.70 0.58
N LEU A 81 -6.17 -2.08 1.08
CA LEU A 81 -6.13 -0.65 1.40
C LEU A 81 -6.05 0.27 0.17
N GLU A 82 -5.91 -0.29 -1.03
CA GLU A 82 -6.07 0.38 -2.33
C GLU A 82 -7.51 0.29 -2.87
N THR A 83 -8.41 -0.46 -2.22
CA THR A 83 -9.83 -0.52 -2.62
C THR A 83 -10.61 0.72 -2.18
N SER A 84 -11.60 1.10 -3.00
CA SER A 84 -12.54 2.19 -2.69
C SER A 84 -13.80 1.67 -1.96
N LYS A 85 -14.61 2.59 -1.42
CA LYS A 85 -15.89 2.34 -0.71
C LYS A 85 -15.79 1.59 0.64
N MET A 86 -14.59 1.18 1.08
CA MET A 86 -14.35 0.60 2.42
C MET A 86 -14.61 1.62 3.56
N PRO A 87 -15.24 1.24 4.68
CA PRO A 87 -15.35 2.10 5.87
C PRO A 87 -14.01 2.43 6.51
N LEU A 88 -13.93 3.61 7.15
CA LEU A 88 -12.76 4.05 7.92
C LEU A 88 -12.43 3.08 9.07
N THR A 89 -13.44 2.47 9.67
CA THR A 89 -13.28 1.51 10.78
C THR A 89 -12.62 0.21 10.35
N GLU A 90 -12.96 -0.29 9.16
CA GLU A 90 -12.43 -1.53 8.59
C GLU A 90 -11.01 -1.33 8.04
N SER A 91 -10.78 -0.25 7.30
CA SER A 91 -9.45 0.10 6.78
C SER A 91 -8.42 0.35 7.90
N LEU A 92 -8.82 0.98 9.01
CA LEU A 92 -7.95 1.09 10.19
C LEU A 92 -7.75 -0.23 10.93
N GLU A 93 -8.72 -1.14 10.92
CA GLU A 93 -8.52 -2.49 11.47
C GLU A 93 -7.50 -3.31 10.64
N ILE A 94 -7.50 -3.16 9.32
CA ILE A 94 -6.46 -3.73 8.44
C ILE A 94 -5.07 -3.15 8.79
N VAL A 95 -4.97 -1.84 9.05
CA VAL A 95 -3.71 -1.21 9.49
C VAL A 95 -3.28 -1.72 10.87
N ASP A 96 -4.18 -1.77 11.86
CA ASP A 96 -3.89 -2.31 13.20
C ASP A 96 -3.42 -3.78 13.13
N ASN A 97 -4.00 -4.58 12.23
CA ASN A 97 -3.62 -5.99 12.04
C ASN A 97 -2.31 -6.15 11.23
N ALA A 98 -1.93 -5.17 10.41
CA ALA A 98 -0.61 -5.12 9.78
C ALA A 98 0.47 -4.73 10.79
N ILE A 99 0.23 -3.73 11.65
CA ILE A 99 1.12 -3.32 12.74
C ILE A 99 1.44 -4.53 13.64
N LYS A 100 0.41 -5.24 14.12
CA LYS A 100 0.56 -6.45 14.97
C LYS A 100 1.37 -7.59 14.31
N GLN A 101 1.49 -7.61 12.98
CA GLN A 101 2.32 -8.59 12.27
C GLN A 101 3.77 -8.11 12.11
N LEU A 102 3.98 -6.82 11.80
CA LEU A 102 5.31 -6.21 11.79
C LEU A 102 6.00 -6.29 13.17
N GLU A 103 5.24 -6.10 14.24
CA GLU A 103 5.72 -6.24 15.64
C GLU A 103 6.16 -7.66 16.00
N ARG A 104 5.81 -8.68 15.20
CA ARG A 104 6.21 -10.08 15.41
C ARG A 104 7.42 -10.50 14.57
N VAL A 105 7.91 -9.67 13.66
CA VAL A 105 9.05 -10.01 12.80
C VAL A 105 10.31 -10.18 13.66
N PRO A 106 11.02 -11.32 13.59
CA PRO A 106 12.15 -11.60 14.47
C PRO A 106 13.46 -11.01 13.96
N GLY A 107 14.46 -10.97 14.85
CA GLY A 107 15.84 -10.60 14.54
C GLY A 107 16.06 -9.10 14.29
N GLU A 108 17.27 -8.76 13.87
CA GLU A 108 17.72 -7.37 13.67
C GLU A 108 16.85 -6.60 12.66
N ILE A 109 16.48 -7.24 11.54
CA ILE A 109 15.57 -6.65 10.54
C ILE A 109 14.19 -6.35 11.15
N GLY A 110 13.70 -7.20 12.05
CA GLY A 110 12.48 -6.95 12.81
C GLY A 110 12.59 -5.74 13.74
N VAL A 111 13.71 -5.62 14.47
CA VAL A 111 13.98 -4.45 15.35
C VAL A 111 14.03 -3.16 14.52
N LEU A 112 14.79 -3.15 13.42
CA LEU A 112 14.90 -2.00 12.50
C LEU A 112 13.54 -1.63 11.89
N THR A 113 12.75 -2.62 11.46
CA THR A 113 11.41 -2.41 10.91
C THR A 113 10.47 -1.79 11.94
N ASN A 114 10.46 -2.29 13.18
CA ASN A 114 9.61 -1.77 14.24
C ASN A 114 10.02 -0.37 14.73
N SER A 115 11.33 -0.09 14.79
CA SER A 115 11.85 1.27 15.02
C SER A 115 11.39 2.23 13.92
N LYS A 116 11.41 1.80 12.64
CA LYS A 116 10.96 2.61 11.51
C LYS A 116 9.44 2.81 11.52
N LEU A 117 8.66 1.78 11.83
CA LEU A 117 7.20 1.81 11.92
C LEU A 117 6.74 2.84 12.96
N LYS A 118 7.26 2.74 14.19
CA LYS A 118 6.97 3.69 15.27
C LYS A 118 7.30 5.13 14.87
N ASN A 119 8.49 5.36 14.32
CA ASN A 119 8.92 6.70 13.86
C ASN A 119 8.04 7.30 12.75
N VAL A 120 7.41 6.47 11.91
CA VAL A 120 6.47 6.90 10.86
C VAL A 120 5.09 7.23 11.45
N LEU A 121 4.59 6.40 12.36
CA LEU A 121 3.30 6.62 13.02
C LEU A 121 3.34 7.85 13.96
N GLU A 122 4.37 7.97 14.79
CA GLU A 122 4.59 9.10 15.72
C GLU A 122 4.64 10.45 15.01
N LYS A 123 5.21 10.49 13.80
CA LYS A 123 5.29 11.72 12.97
C LYS A 123 4.00 12.04 12.21
N ASN A 124 3.10 11.08 12.06
CA ASN A 124 1.84 11.27 11.36
C ASN A 124 0.74 11.70 12.35
N THR A 125 0.76 12.97 12.74
CA THR A 125 -0.27 13.55 13.62
C THR A 125 -1.69 13.34 13.10
N GLY A 126 -1.89 13.40 11.77
CA GLY A 126 -3.17 13.13 11.11
C GLY A 126 -3.68 11.70 11.32
N PHE A 127 -2.79 10.71 11.45
CA PHE A 127 -3.18 9.33 11.80
C PHE A 127 -3.82 9.28 13.20
N ASN A 128 -3.27 10.01 14.18
CA ASN A 128 -3.86 10.08 15.53
C ASN A 128 -5.24 10.76 15.52
N THR A 129 -5.43 11.81 14.71
CA THR A 129 -6.75 12.43 14.49
C THR A 129 -7.74 11.44 13.89
N VAL A 130 -7.34 10.70 12.85
CA VAL A 130 -8.15 9.69 12.17
C VAL A 130 -8.50 8.50 13.07
N MET A 131 -7.58 8.04 13.92
CA MET A 131 -7.84 7.05 14.97
C MET A 131 -8.83 7.57 16.03
N SER A 132 -8.74 8.85 16.40
CA SER A 132 -9.69 9.47 17.34
C SER A 132 -11.11 9.55 16.74
N ILE A 133 -11.23 9.85 15.43
CA ILE A 133 -12.50 9.82 14.68
C ILE A 133 -13.09 8.40 14.64
N ARG A 134 -12.26 7.37 14.37
CA ARG A 134 -12.67 5.96 14.42
C ARG A 134 -13.25 5.59 15.79
N ASP A 135 -12.61 6.02 16.87
CA ASP A 135 -13.01 5.64 18.21
C ASP A 135 -14.30 6.36 18.67
N ILE A 136 -14.61 7.55 18.12
CA ILE A 136 -15.95 8.16 18.17
C ILE A 136 -16.97 7.30 17.40
N LEU A 137 -16.69 6.98 16.13
CA LEU A 137 -17.61 6.23 15.26
C LEU A 137 -17.92 4.82 15.78
N LEU A 138 -17.03 4.23 16.59
CA LEU A 138 -17.21 2.94 17.26
C LEU A 138 -17.67 3.05 18.72
N ASN A 139 -17.87 4.26 19.26
CA ASN A 139 -18.19 4.52 20.67
C ASN A 139 -17.23 3.81 21.66
N LYS A 140 -15.93 3.83 21.35
CA LYS A 140 -14.87 3.05 22.05
C LYS A 140 -14.07 3.82 23.10
N THR A 141 -14.31 5.11 23.29
CA THR A 141 -13.50 5.95 24.19
C THR A 141 -13.78 5.69 25.67
N PRO A 142 -12.80 5.21 26.47
CA PRO A 142 -12.96 5.17 27.92
C PRO A 142 -12.95 6.59 28.49
N ASN A 143 -13.92 6.88 29.38
CA ASN A 143 -14.03 8.12 30.17
C ASN A 143 -14.36 9.42 29.39
N ASN A 144 -14.99 9.35 28.22
CA ASN A 144 -15.44 10.51 27.41
C ASN A 144 -14.36 11.56 27.06
N LYS A 145 -13.07 11.24 27.26
CA LYS A 145 -11.95 12.07 26.83
C LYS A 145 -11.66 11.81 25.35
N TYR A 146 -12.57 12.33 24.52
CA TYR A 146 -12.18 12.70 23.16
C TYR A 146 -11.01 13.68 23.26
N SER A 147 -10.05 13.56 22.35
CA SER A 147 -9.18 14.67 21.99
C SER A 147 -10.04 15.86 21.55
N GLU A 148 -9.51 17.09 21.62
CA GLU A 148 -10.21 18.27 21.10
C GLU A 148 -10.20 18.22 19.56
N ILE A 149 -11.11 17.42 18.99
CA ILE A 149 -11.28 17.29 17.55
C ILE A 149 -12.12 18.47 17.07
N GLU A 150 -11.52 19.35 16.27
CA GLU A 150 -12.13 20.57 15.72
C GLU A 150 -13.21 20.33 14.65
N TYR A 151 -13.77 19.11 14.56
CA TYR A 151 -14.76 18.72 13.55
C TYR A 151 -16.17 18.65 14.12
N THR A 152 -17.15 19.17 13.38
CA THR A 152 -18.56 19.04 13.73
C THR A 152 -19.03 17.59 13.64
N PRO A 153 -20.12 17.20 14.34
CA PRO A 153 -20.71 15.87 14.21
C PRO A 153 -21.02 15.47 12.77
N LYS A 154 -21.40 16.43 11.90
CA LYS A 154 -21.65 16.19 10.48
C LYS A 154 -20.37 15.82 9.72
N GLU A 155 -19.26 16.48 10.01
CA GLU A 155 -17.97 16.18 9.37
C GLU A 155 -17.43 14.82 9.82
N ILE A 156 -17.55 14.49 11.12
CA ILE A 156 -17.24 13.17 11.67
C ILE A 156 -18.07 12.07 10.97
N MET A 157 -19.38 12.30 10.76
CA MET A 157 -20.24 11.38 9.99
C MET A 157 -19.79 11.25 8.53
N CYS A 158 -19.41 12.34 7.87
CA CYS A 158 -18.88 12.30 6.49
C CYS A 158 -17.57 11.51 6.38
N MET A 159 -16.75 11.47 7.45
CA MET A 159 -15.49 10.72 7.48
C MET A 159 -15.68 9.20 7.63
N LYS A 160 -16.91 8.68 7.76
CA LYS A 160 -17.20 7.23 7.83
C LYS A 160 -16.55 6.40 6.69
N TYR A 161 -16.36 7.00 5.52
CA TYR A 161 -15.74 6.37 4.34
C TYR A 161 -14.47 7.12 3.88
N ALA A 162 -13.78 7.82 4.79
CA ALA A 162 -12.52 8.50 4.46
C ALA A 162 -11.41 7.46 4.16
N PRO A 163 -10.68 7.59 3.05
CA PRO A 163 -9.59 6.67 2.72
C PRO A 163 -8.38 6.89 3.64
N VAL A 164 -7.83 5.80 4.18
CA VAL A 164 -6.66 5.81 5.06
C VAL A 164 -5.34 5.92 4.27
N THR A 165 -5.32 5.49 3.01
CA THR A 165 -4.12 5.52 2.16
C THR A 165 -4.13 6.65 1.15
N SER A 166 -2.93 7.08 0.78
CA SER A 166 -2.70 8.06 -0.27
C SER A 166 -2.52 7.44 -1.67
N VAL A 167 -2.94 6.19 -1.91
CA VAL A 167 -2.92 5.62 -3.28
C VAL A 167 -4.01 6.24 -4.17
N ASP A 168 -5.13 6.61 -3.52
CA ASP A 168 -5.96 7.82 -3.75
C ASP A 168 -5.31 8.97 -4.55
N VAL A 169 -4.03 9.23 -4.26
CA VAL A 169 -3.30 10.42 -4.65
C VAL A 169 -2.40 10.20 -5.87
N GLU A 170 -2.05 8.97 -6.31
CA GLU A 170 -1.54 8.83 -7.69
C GLU A 170 -2.66 9.10 -8.72
N ARG A 171 -3.92 8.73 -8.39
CA ARG A 171 -5.07 9.04 -9.25
C ARG A 171 -5.57 10.49 -9.07
N SER A 172 -5.51 11.11 -7.88
CA SER A 172 -5.66 12.59 -7.77
C SER A 172 -4.50 13.26 -8.48
N PHE A 173 -3.22 12.92 -8.32
CA PHE A 173 -2.14 13.62 -9.04
C PHE A 173 -2.33 13.63 -10.58
N SER A 174 -3.17 12.75 -11.15
CA SER A 174 -3.78 12.97 -12.49
C SER A 174 -5.04 13.87 -12.49
N ARG A 175 -6.12 13.53 -11.75
CA ARG A 175 -7.39 14.33 -11.67
C ARG A 175 -7.19 15.73 -11.06
N TYR A 176 -6.58 15.79 -9.88
CA TYR A 176 -6.11 16.95 -9.14
C TYR A 176 -5.22 17.85 -10.03
N LYS A 177 -4.28 17.30 -10.83
CA LYS A 177 -3.49 18.08 -11.83
C LYS A 177 -4.34 18.55 -13.01
N ALA A 178 -5.37 17.81 -13.40
CA ALA A 178 -6.34 18.26 -14.41
C ALA A 178 -7.20 19.43 -13.89
N MET A 179 -7.58 19.43 -12.61
CA MET A 179 -8.28 20.51 -11.91
C MET A 179 -7.39 21.74 -11.70
N LEU A 180 -6.13 21.55 -11.31
CA LEU A 180 -5.13 22.60 -11.06
C LEU A 180 -4.34 23.03 -12.30
N ARG A 181 -4.75 22.61 -13.51
CA ARG A 181 -4.18 23.15 -14.76
C ARG A 181 -4.46 24.67 -14.83
N PRO A 182 -3.55 25.50 -15.38
CA PRO A 182 -3.70 26.96 -15.46
C PRO A 182 -4.77 27.44 -16.47
N ASN A 183 -5.85 26.68 -16.66
CA ASN A 183 -6.94 26.95 -17.59
C ASN A 183 -7.93 28.00 -17.03
N HIS A 184 -7.40 29.13 -16.53
CA HIS A 184 -8.12 30.35 -16.12
C HIS A 184 -9.29 30.23 -15.11
N ARG A 185 -9.47 29.06 -14.46
CA ARG A 185 -10.50 28.87 -13.42
C ARG A 185 -10.03 29.43 -12.07
N HIS A 186 -10.58 30.57 -11.69
CA HIS A 186 -10.41 31.14 -10.36
C HIS A 186 -11.29 30.38 -9.35
N PHE A 187 -10.68 29.52 -8.55
CA PHE A 187 -11.37 28.84 -7.46
C PHE A 187 -11.43 29.72 -6.21
N THR A 188 -12.63 29.92 -5.65
CA THR A 188 -12.77 30.20 -4.21
C THR A 188 -12.55 28.90 -3.43
N PHE A 189 -12.28 29.00 -2.12
CA PHE A 189 -12.07 27.81 -1.29
C PHE A 189 -13.30 26.87 -1.29
N GLU A 190 -14.52 27.42 -1.24
CA GLU A 190 -15.73 26.60 -1.25
C GLU A 190 -16.02 26.00 -2.64
N ASN A 191 -15.74 26.73 -3.74
CA ASN A 191 -15.80 26.17 -5.09
C ASN A 191 -14.76 25.05 -5.28
N PHE A 192 -13.56 25.19 -4.72
CA PHE A 192 -12.51 24.18 -4.74
C PHE A 192 -12.95 22.92 -3.98
N LYS A 193 -13.47 23.08 -2.76
CA LYS A 193 -14.02 22.01 -1.92
C LYS A 193 -15.10 21.21 -2.64
N LEU A 194 -16.05 21.89 -3.29
CA LEU A 194 -17.08 21.25 -4.13
C LEU A 194 -16.46 20.52 -5.34
N TYR A 195 -15.49 21.11 -6.03
CA TYR A 195 -14.85 20.49 -7.19
C TYR A 195 -14.03 19.25 -6.82
N VAL A 196 -13.31 19.28 -5.69
CA VAL A 196 -12.61 18.13 -5.11
C VAL A 196 -13.61 17.02 -4.79
N VAL A 197 -14.67 17.33 -4.04
CA VAL A 197 -15.77 16.39 -3.71
C VAL A 197 -16.30 15.71 -4.98
N SER A 198 -16.65 16.46 -6.02
CA SER A 198 -17.16 15.92 -7.30
C SER A 198 -16.15 15.10 -8.11
N ASN A 199 -14.84 15.17 -7.82
CA ASN A 199 -13.79 14.43 -8.54
C ASN A 199 -13.14 13.32 -7.70
N CYS A 200 -13.49 13.21 -6.41
CA CYS A 200 -13.01 12.15 -5.52
C CYS A 200 -13.93 10.93 -5.52
N PHE A 201 -15.25 11.12 -5.64
CA PHE A 201 -16.15 9.98 -5.87
C PHE A 201 -15.93 9.41 -7.29
N PRO A 202 -15.95 8.06 -7.46
CA PRO A 202 -16.09 7.50 -8.79
C PRO A 202 -17.44 7.94 -9.37
N HIS A 203 -17.52 8.07 -10.69
CA HIS A 203 -18.84 7.99 -11.33
C HIS A 203 -19.42 6.62 -10.98
N GLU A 204 -20.66 6.61 -10.54
CA GLU A 204 -21.47 5.40 -10.64
C GLU A 204 -21.83 5.31 -12.11
N ASP A 205 -21.23 4.33 -12.80
CA ASP A 205 -21.68 3.90 -14.10
C ASP A 205 -23.10 3.39 -13.90
N TYR A 206 -24.08 4.21 -14.24
CA TYR A 206 -25.47 3.79 -14.30
C TYR A 206 -25.56 2.77 -15.44
N ASP A 207 -25.86 1.51 -15.10
CA ASP A 207 -26.20 0.49 -16.08
C ASP A 207 -27.51 0.92 -16.79
N GLU A 208 -27.38 1.67 -17.89
CA GLU A 208 -28.47 2.01 -18.82
C GLU A 208 -28.94 0.72 -19.51
N SER A 209 -29.74 -0.04 -18.78
CA SER A 209 -30.37 -1.31 -19.19
C SER A 209 -31.88 -1.24 -18.97
N GLU A 210 -32.54 -0.39 -19.74
CA GLU A 210 -33.96 -0.51 -20.13
C GLU A 210 -34.06 -1.13 -21.54
#